data_AF-A0A131XPI1-F1
#
_entry.id   AF-A0A131XPI1-F1
#
_cell.length_a   1.000
_cell.length_b   1.000
_cell.length_c   1.000
_cell.angle_alpha   90.00
_cell.angle_beta   90.00
_cell.angle_gamma   90.00
#
_symmetry.space_group_name_H-M   'P 1'
#
loop_
_entity.id
_entity.type
_entity.pdbx_description
1 polymer ?
#
loop_
_entity_poly.entity_id
_entity_poly.type
_entity_poly.pdbx_seq_one_letter_code
_entity_poly.pdbx_strand_id
1 'polypeptide(L)'
;MTFIREMKDVDYVTSLVQWLGSRISPQGSLQTSTDTAMALQALAKYAAYAKENNVDLSCQVTLSNDRSFKEHVRIKRDNATVLNTIEIMKPGEQIFVSVKGSGTGVLYFNYTYNVKVPDDICKFDIKANFEQNQPSQYEILTRISRSTGNTNSQRKKDVKPDYRMEVCASPNADVPDGMVIFEVGLLTGFKANAMHLEKLVSEKKINTFAISRRKVDIYVPSILRNTTKCIDISLEQEFNVGQLQSGYVKVYAYYEPDFSCERLYMPGETSPLLKFACDDMDVCTCAEGGCPPENPLNRFLKDKNNEFLGEADQRDLLREFACENVDYVWKGRSKRSASKDGFIEATFLIDQVLKPGHEDGLENQIRRIKARDHCGATFNFTDGKPMIIMGKDSTFVEEYFAEKQFMYLIDSSSMVFPAEEENTSRRKRKLVTWFIREFSNETTRCYS
;
A
#
# COMPACT_ATOMS: atom_id res chain seq x y z
N MET A 1 -46.40 2.54 0.33
CA MET A 1 -47.09 3.67 -0.36
C MET A 1 -48.50 3.31 -0.84
N THR A 2 -48.70 2.22 -1.57
CA THR A 2 -50.04 1.78 -2.05
C THR A 2 -51.04 1.62 -0.91
N PHE A 3 -50.65 0.93 0.18
CA PHE A 3 -51.50 0.73 1.35
C PHE A 3 -51.89 2.02 2.10
N ILE A 4 -51.04 3.05 2.06
CA ILE A 4 -51.36 4.38 2.60
C ILE A 4 -52.45 5.03 1.75
N ARG A 5 -52.38 4.90 0.42
CA ARG A 5 -53.37 5.46 -0.52
C ARG A 5 -54.71 4.74 -0.44
N GLU A 6 -54.70 3.44 -0.18
CA GLU A 6 -55.90 2.61 0.00
C GLU A 6 -56.56 2.79 1.38
N MET A 7 -56.05 3.69 2.24
CA MET A 7 -56.52 3.92 3.61
C MET A 7 -56.65 2.62 4.42
N LYS A 8 -55.68 1.70 4.26
CA LYS A 8 -55.62 0.51 5.11
C LYS A 8 -55.31 0.90 6.55
N ASP A 9 -55.69 0.01 7.47
CA ASP A 9 -55.46 0.15 8.91
C ASP A 9 -54.04 0.66 9.21
N VAL A 10 -53.96 1.67 10.08
CA VAL A 10 -52.71 2.32 10.50
C VAL A 10 -51.78 1.27 11.10
N ASP A 11 -52.30 0.31 11.87
CA ASP A 11 -51.48 -0.72 12.52
C ASP A 11 -50.81 -1.65 11.49
N TYR A 12 -51.54 -2.02 10.43
CA TYR A 12 -51.00 -2.82 9.34
C TYR A 12 -49.90 -2.06 8.58
N VAL A 13 -50.13 -0.79 8.27
CA VAL A 13 -49.11 0.05 7.61
C VAL A 13 -47.89 0.26 8.52
N THR A 14 -48.10 0.40 9.83
CA THR A 14 -47.05 0.54 10.84
C THR A 14 -46.14 -0.68 10.86
N SER A 15 -46.68 -1.90 10.80
CA SER A 15 -45.84 -3.12 10.76
C SER A 15 -44.92 -3.17 9.54
N LEU A 16 -45.36 -2.67 8.38
CA LEU A 16 -44.53 -2.59 7.17
C LEU A 16 -43.45 -1.52 7.30
N VAL A 17 -43.74 -0.42 7.99
CA VAL A 17 -42.78 0.64 8.27
C VAL A 17 -41.71 0.18 9.27
N GLN A 18 -42.09 -0.57 10.30
CA GLN A 18 -41.15 -1.21 11.22
C GLN A 18 -40.22 -2.18 10.49
N TRP A 19 -40.79 -3.02 9.61
CA TRP A 19 -40.00 -3.90 8.75
C TRP A 19 -39.03 -3.12 7.85
N LEU A 20 -39.49 -2.04 7.21
CA LEU A 20 -38.63 -1.21 6.36
C LEU A 20 -37.52 -0.53 7.18
N GLY A 21 -37.83 -0.03 8.38
CA GLY A 21 -36.87 0.56 9.30
C GLY A 21 -35.77 -0.41 9.70
N SER A 22 -36.08 -1.70 9.87
CA SER A 22 -35.09 -2.74 10.17
C SER A 22 -34.06 -3.00 9.06
N ARG A 23 -34.30 -2.50 7.85
CA ARG A 23 -33.45 -2.68 6.67
C ARG A 23 -32.58 -1.47 6.35
N ILE A 24 -32.84 -0.32 6.97
CA ILE A 24 -32.07 0.90 6.75
C ILE A 24 -30.78 0.82 7.56
N SER A 25 -29.66 1.18 6.95
CA SER A 25 -28.36 1.24 7.63
C SER A 25 -28.34 2.33 8.69
N PRO A 26 -27.44 2.27 9.68
CA PRO A 26 -27.24 3.37 10.64
C PRO A 26 -26.94 4.72 9.96
N GLN A 27 -26.39 4.70 8.74
CA GLN A 27 -26.08 5.88 7.93
C GLN A 27 -27.30 6.39 7.14
N GLY A 28 -28.47 5.76 7.27
CA GLY A 28 -29.71 6.16 6.61
C GLY A 28 -29.85 5.69 5.17
N SER A 29 -28.96 4.82 4.69
CA SER A 29 -29.00 4.25 3.34
C SER A 29 -29.53 2.81 3.35
N LEU A 30 -30.15 2.41 2.25
CA LEU A 30 -30.33 0.99 1.92
C LEU A 30 -29.20 0.54 0.99
N GLN A 31 -29.19 -0.74 0.63
CA GLN A 31 -28.14 -1.33 -0.21
C GLN A 31 -27.95 -0.59 -1.54
N THR A 32 -29.03 -0.07 -2.14
CA THR A 32 -28.96 0.69 -3.39
C THR A 32 -29.49 2.12 -3.24
N SER A 33 -29.02 3.01 -4.12
CA SER A 33 -29.50 4.40 -4.21
C SER A 33 -31.00 4.48 -4.51
N THR A 34 -31.51 3.58 -5.35
CA THR A 34 -32.95 3.49 -5.70
C THR A 34 -33.79 3.05 -4.52
N ASP A 35 -33.35 2.03 -3.78
CA ASP A 35 -34.06 1.57 -2.58
C ASP A 35 -34.08 2.65 -1.51
N THR A 36 -32.96 3.35 -1.35
CA THR A 36 -32.85 4.49 -0.42
C THR A 36 -33.86 5.58 -0.77
N ALA A 37 -33.92 6.00 -2.04
CA ALA A 37 -34.85 7.04 -2.48
C ALA A 37 -36.32 6.62 -2.29
N MET A 38 -36.68 5.39 -2.68
CA MET A 38 -38.05 4.88 -2.54
C MET A 38 -38.48 4.69 -1.10
N ALA A 39 -37.59 4.19 -0.24
CA ALA A 39 -37.86 3.98 1.18
C ALA A 39 -38.05 5.32 1.90
N LEU A 40 -37.16 6.30 1.68
CA LEU A 40 -37.29 7.64 2.25
C LEU A 40 -38.61 8.31 1.82
N GLN A 41 -38.99 8.17 0.55
CA GLN A 41 -40.28 8.68 0.08
C GLN A 41 -41.47 7.99 0.76
N ALA A 42 -41.40 6.67 0.95
CA ALA A 42 -42.45 5.91 1.62
C ALA A 42 -42.58 6.30 3.10
N LEU A 43 -41.46 6.45 3.81
CA LEU A 43 -41.41 6.88 5.21
C LEU A 43 -41.93 8.31 5.40
N ALA A 44 -41.57 9.24 4.51
CA ALA A 44 -42.08 10.60 4.54
C ALA A 44 -43.62 10.64 4.37
N LYS A 45 -44.16 9.84 3.44
CA LYS A 45 -45.62 9.73 3.26
C LYS A 45 -46.30 9.08 4.47
N TYR A 46 -45.67 8.07 5.08
CA TYR A 46 -46.19 7.46 6.29
C TYR A 46 -46.22 8.45 7.46
N ALA A 47 -45.15 9.23 7.66
CA ALA A 47 -45.10 10.24 8.71
C ALA A 47 -46.26 11.27 8.59
N ALA A 48 -46.58 11.68 7.36
CA ALA A 48 -47.73 12.55 7.09
C ALA A 48 -49.09 11.86 7.32
N TYR A 49 -49.18 10.55 7.08
CA TYR A 49 -50.39 9.75 7.24
C TYR A 49 -50.69 9.41 8.71
N ALA A 50 -49.69 8.96 9.46
CA ALA A 50 -49.82 8.48 10.84
C ALA A 50 -50.13 9.59 11.83
N LYS A 51 -49.77 10.85 11.52
CA LYS A 51 -50.06 12.04 12.35
C LYS A 51 -49.71 11.85 13.84
N GLU A 52 -48.58 11.20 14.14
CA GLU A 52 -48.09 11.05 15.52
C GLU A 52 -47.73 12.43 16.10
N ASN A 53 -48.62 13.00 16.90
CA ASN A 53 -48.43 14.36 17.42
C ASN A 53 -47.74 14.43 18.77
N ASN A 54 -47.68 13.32 19.51
CA ASN A 54 -47.23 13.26 20.90
C ASN A 54 -46.10 12.24 21.08
N VAL A 55 -44.95 12.51 20.48
CA VAL A 55 -43.72 11.74 20.74
C VAL A 55 -43.13 12.18 22.07
N ASP A 56 -43.02 11.23 22.99
CA ASP A 56 -42.32 11.34 24.28
C ASP A 56 -41.79 9.96 24.65
N LEU A 57 -40.57 9.66 24.20
CA LEU A 57 -39.85 8.42 24.45
C LEU A 57 -38.74 8.67 25.46
N SER A 58 -38.62 7.78 26.43
CA SER A 58 -37.55 7.75 27.41
C SER A 58 -36.77 6.46 27.24
N CYS A 59 -35.54 6.58 26.75
CA CYS A 59 -34.62 5.48 26.52
C CYS A 59 -33.55 5.49 27.62
N GLN A 60 -33.38 4.35 28.29
CA GLN A 60 -32.31 4.12 29.26
C GLN A 60 -31.40 3.02 28.74
N VAL A 61 -30.10 3.29 28.70
CA VAL A 61 -29.07 2.36 28.24
C VAL A 61 -28.16 2.01 29.41
N THR A 62 -27.98 0.70 29.64
CA THR A 62 -27.12 0.17 30.71
C THR A 62 -26.28 -0.99 30.20
N LEU A 63 -25.12 -1.19 30.81
CA LEU A 63 -24.19 -2.27 30.45
C LEU A 63 -24.21 -3.38 31.50
N SER A 64 -24.02 -4.62 31.05
CA SER A 64 -23.89 -5.80 31.92
C SER A 64 -22.72 -5.70 32.91
N ASN A 65 -21.55 -5.29 32.41
CA ASN A 65 -20.29 -5.34 33.15
C ASN A 65 -19.92 -3.99 33.80
N ASP A 66 -20.61 -2.92 33.46
CA ASP A 66 -20.43 -1.59 34.05
C ASP A 66 -21.75 -1.08 34.63
N ARG A 67 -21.91 -1.28 35.95
CA ARG A 67 -23.10 -0.81 36.69
C ARG A 67 -23.15 0.71 36.84
N SER A 68 -22.03 1.40 36.63
CA SER A 68 -21.94 2.85 36.69
C SER A 68 -22.36 3.51 35.38
N PHE A 69 -22.23 2.80 34.25
CA PHE A 69 -22.71 3.27 32.96
C PHE A 69 -24.24 3.26 32.91
N LYS A 70 -24.83 4.46 32.95
CA LYS A 70 -26.27 4.68 32.86
C LYS A 70 -26.52 5.92 32.02
N GLU A 71 -26.78 5.69 30.75
CA GLU A 71 -27.13 6.77 29.82
C GLU A 71 -28.65 6.87 29.68
N HIS A 72 -29.13 8.10 29.62
CA HIS A 72 -30.56 8.40 29.51
C HIS A 72 -30.79 9.42 28.41
N VAL A 73 -31.68 9.07 27.48
CA VAL A 73 -32.07 9.92 26.36
C VAL A 73 -33.58 10.06 26.39
N ARG A 74 -34.07 11.30 26.36
CA ARG A 74 -35.49 11.59 26.22
C ARG A 74 -35.75 12.27 24.89
N ILE A 75 -36.58 11.64 24.06
CA ILE A 75 -36.97 12.10 22.73
C ILE A 75 -38.38 12.65 22.82
N LYS A 76 -38.53 13.93 22.58
CA LYS A 76 -39.78 14.69 22.51
C LYS A 76 -39.92 15.31 21.13
N ARG A 77 -41.09 15.87 20.83
CA ARG A 77 -41.38 16.49 19.52
C ARG A 77 -40.34 17.54 19.09
N ASP A 78 -39.80 18.31 20.03
CA ASP A 78 -38.82 19.38 19.79
C ASP A 78 -37.43 18.87 19.42
N ASN A 79 -37.03 17.67 19.87
CA ASN A 79 -35.74 17.07 19.55
C ASN A 79 -35.85 15.78 18.71
N ALA A 80 -37.03 15.44 18.21
CA ALA A 80 -37.29 14.20 17.45
C ALA A 80 -36.49 14.07 16.15
N THR A 81 -36.01 15.18 15.58
CA THR A 81 -35.17 15.18 14.37
C THR A 81 -33.67 15.11 14.69
N VAL A 82 -33.28 15.20 15.97
CA VAL A 82 -31.87 15.17 16.39
C VAL A 82 -31.45 13.72 16.62
N LEU A 83 -30.35 13.32 15.96
CA LEU A 83 -29.71 12.03 16.22
C LEU A 83 -29.02 12.07 17.58
N ASN A 84 -29.39 11.15 18.47
CA ASN A 84 -28.75 10.98 19.77
C ASN A 84 -27.79 9.79 19.70
N THR A 85 -26.52 10.01 20.01
CA THR A 85 -25.47 8.99 19.96
C THR A 85 -24.91 8.75 21.35
N ILE A 86 -24.77 7.48 21.73
CA ILE A 86 -24.12 7.06 22.97
C ILE A 86 -22.88 6.27 22.58
N GLU A 87 -21.70 6.75 23.00
CA GLU A 87 -20.43 6.09 22.73
C GLU A 87 -20.13 5.04 23.80
N ILE A 88 -19.77 3.83 23.36
CA ILE A 88 -19.39 2.72 24.22
C ILE A 88 -17.97 2.31 23.84
N MET A 89 -17.03 2.52 24.76
CA MET A 89 -15.59 2.40 24.50
C MET A 89 -15.08 0.95 24.53
N LYS A 90 -15.83 0.03 25.13
CA LYS A 90 -15.35 -1.33 25.42
C LYS A 90 -16.08 -2.36 24.54
N PRO A 91 -15.35 -3.11 23.69
CA PRO A 91 -15.96 -4.16 22.88
C PRO A 91 -16.38 -5.36 23.75
N GLY A 92 -17.46 -6.05 23.35
CA GLY A 92 -17.90 -7.32 23.97
C GLY A 92 -18.89 -7.20 25.13
N GLU A 93 -19.53 -6.03 25.30
CA GLU A 93 -20.49 -5.79 26.37
C GLU A 93 -21.93 -6.15 25.94
N GLN A 94 -22.71 -6.79 26.82
CA GLN A 94 -24.16 -6.87 26.61
C GLN A 94 -24.79 -5.52 26.97
N ILE A 95 -25.47 -4.93 25.99
CA ILE A 95 -26.14 -3.64 26.10
C ILE A 95 -27.63 -3.88 26.33
N PHE A 96 -28.17 -3.31 27.41
CA PHE A 96 -29.60 -3.34 27.70
C PHE A 96 -30.21 -1.98 27.43
N VAL A 97 -31.27 -1.97 26.62
CA VAL A 97 -32.02 -0.76 26.28
C VAL A 97 -33.44 -0.89 26.78
N SER A 98 -33.84 -0.02 27.70
CA SER A 98 -35.21 0.09 28.19
C SER A 98 -35.85 1.33 27.61
N VAL A 99 -36.91 1.15 26.82
CA VAL A 99 -37.68 2.24 26.21
C VAL A 99 -39.05 2.30 26.87
N LYS A 100 -39.47 3.51 27.26
CA LYS A 100 -40.80 3.79 27.84
C LYS A 100 -41.38 5.04 27.21
N GLY A 101 -42.70 5.10 27.06
CA GLY A 101 -43.40 6.30 26.59
C GLY A 101 -44.23 6.05 25.33
N SER A 102 -44.48 7.14 24.58
CA SER A 102 -45.36 7.15 23.40
C SER A 102 -44.60 7.68 22.18
N GLY A 103 -44.75 7.02 21.04
CA GLY A 103 -44.15 7.40 19.78
C GLY A 103 -43.30 6.29 19.16
N THR A 104 -42.89 6.49 17.92
CA THR A 104 -42.07 5.53 17.18
C THR A 104 -40.68 6.11 16.92
N GLY A 105 -39.64 5.31 17.12
CA GLY A 105 -38.25 5.69 16.85
C GLY A 105 -37.44 4.51 16.34
N VAL A 106 -36.27 4.78 15.78
CA VAL A 106 -35.35 3.75 15.30
C VAL A 106 -34.04 3.84 16.05
N LEU A 107 -33.54 2.69 16.50
CA LEU A 107 -32.28 2.54 17.21
C LEU A 107 -31.38 1.60 16.39
N TYR A 108 -30.11 1.98 16.25
CA TYR A 108 -29.10 1.13 15.64
C TYR A 108 -27.86 1.05 16.52
N PHE A 109 -27.19 -0.09 16.46
CA PHE A 109 -25.87 -0.29 17.04
C PHE A 109 -24.84 -0.23 15.93
N ASN A 110 -23.91 0.72 16.02
CA ASN A 110 -22.78 0.79 15.09
C ASN A 110 -21.52 0.28 15.81
N TYR A 111 -20.92 -0.78 15.28
CA TYR A 111 -19.72 -1.39 15.84
C TYR A 111 -18.66 -1.49 14.75
N THR A 112 -17.58 -0.73 14.91
CA THR A 112 -16.44 -0.73 14.00
C THR A 112 -15.29 -1.52 14.62
N TYR A 113 -14.75 -2.46 13.86
CA TYR A 113 -13.64 -3.29 14.28
C TYR A 113 -12.78 -3.65 13.08
N ASN A 114 -11.50 -3.95 13.35
CA ASN A 114 -10.59 -4.42 12.32
C ASN A 114 -10.83 -5.91 12.11
N VAL A 115 -11.09 -6.30 10.86
CA VAL A 115 -11.20 -7.69 10.43
C VAL A 115 -9.94 -8.06 9.66
N LYS A 116 -9.41 -9.26 9.88
CA LYS A 116 -8.39 -9.82 8.98
C LYS A 116 -9.03 -9.99 7.60
N VAL A 117 -8.49 -9.32 6.60
CA VAL A 117 -8.95 -9.38 5.21
C VAL A 117 -8.56 -10.76 4.66
N PRO A 118 -9.49 -11.70 4.41
CA PRO A 118 -9.11 -12.99 3.82
C PRO A 118 -8.41 -12.83 2.46
N ASP A 119 -7.50 -13.75 2.13
CA ASP A 119 -6.75 -13.72 0.86
C ASP A 119 -7.64 -13.90 -0.39
N ASP A 120 -8.86 -14.44 -0.22
CA ASP A 120 -9.73 -14.93 -1.31
C ASP A 120 -10.90 -13.98 -1.66
N ILE A 121 -10.71 -12.67 -1.44
CA ILE A 121 -11.75 -11.64 -1.67
C ILE A 121 -11.81 -11.19 -3.14
N CYS A 122 -10.73 -11.40 -3.89
CA CYS A 122 -10.56 -10.77 -5.18
C CYS A 122 -11.49 -11.34 -6.27
N LYS A 123 -12.62 -10.66 -6.50
CA LYS A 123 -13.61 -11.06 -7.54
C LYS A 123 -13.25 -10.61 -8.96
N PHE A 124 -12.19 -9.82 -9.11
CA PHE A 124 -11.66 -9.35 -10.40
C PHE A 124 -10.16 -9.62 -10.48
N ASP A 125 -9.66 -10.17 -11.59
CA ASP A 125 -8.25 -10.05 -11.93
C ASP A 125 -7.98 -8.62 -12.42
N ILE A 126 -7.09 -7.89 -11.73
CA ILE A 126 -6.76 -6.49 -12.01
C ILE A 126 -5.31 -6.39 -12.44
N LYS A 127 -5.08 -5.73 -13.58
CA LYS A 127 -3.75 -5.36 -14.08
C LYS A 127 -3.69 -3.85 -14.24
N ALA A 128 -2.61 -3.26 -13.74
CA ALA A 128 -2.37 -1.84 -13.78
C ALA A 128 -0.95 -1.59 -14.26
N ASN A 129 -0.82 -0.82 -15.34
CA ASN A 129 0.46 -0.49 -15.95
C ASN A 129 0.62 1.04 -16.02
N PHE A 130 1.74 1.54 -15.50
CA PHE A 130 2.09 2.94 -15.56
C PHE A 130 3.29 3.11 -16.50
N GLU A 131 3.09 3.89 -17.56
CA GLU A 131 4.08 4.13 -18.59
C GLU A 131 4.47 5.60 -18.66
N GLN A 132 5.77 5.85 -18.82
CA GLN A 132 6.32 7.16 -19.13
C GLN A 132 6.78 7.17 -20.59
N ASN A 133 6.02 7.83 -21.45
CA ASN A 133 6.39 8.02 -22.84
C ASN A 133 7.21 9.29 -22.99
N GLN A 134 8.47 9.14 -23.39
CA GLN A 134 9.28 10.29 -23.80
C GLN A 134 8.76 10.82 -25.14
N PRO A 135 8.62 12.16 -25.28
CA PRO A 135 8.19 12.75 -26.53
C PRO A 135 9.16 12.39 -27.65
N SER A 136 8.63 11.97 -28.80
CA SER A 136 9.45 11.58 -29.94
C SER A 136 10.26 12.78 -30.48
N GLN A 137 11.46 12.54 -31.05
CA GLN A 137 12.26 13.61 -31.66
C GLN A 137 11.48 14.40 -32.72
N TYR A 138 10.54 13.75 -33.41
CA TYR A 138 9.67 14.38 -34.42
C TYR A 138 8.61 15.33 -33.81
N GLU A 139 8.06 15.02 -32.63
CA GLU A 139 7.14 15.92 -31.91
C GLU A 139 7.84 17.15 -31.34
N ILE A 140 9.09 16.99 -30.91
CA ILE A 140 9.93 18.10 -30.48
C ILE A 140 10.16 19.05 -31.66
N LEU A 141 10.52 18.52 -32.84
CA LEU A 141 10.78 19.31 -34.05
C LEU A 141 9.53 20.01 -34.60
N THR A 142 8.38 19.35 -34.63
CA THR A 142 7.13 19.95 -35.15
C THR A 142 6.56 21.06 -34.26
N ARG A 143 6.81 21.04 -32.94
CA ARG A 143 6.45 22.14 -32.03
C ARG A 143 7.40 23.33 -32.15
N ILE A 144 8.68 23.10 -32.46
CA ILE A 144 9.66 24.17 -32.75
C ILE A 144 9.29 24.90 -34.06
N SER A 145 8.88 24.17 -35.11
CA SER A 145 8.47 24.77 -36.39
C SER A 145 7.19 25.60 -36.34
N ARG A 146 6.35 25.44 -35.31
CA ARG A 146 5.18 26.32 -35.05
C ARG A 146 5.54 27.61 -34.31
N SER A 147 6.78 27.73 -33.80
CA SER A 147 7.26 28.88 -33.02
C SER A 147 8.12 29.86 -33.84
N THR A 148 8.27 29.67 -35.16
CA THR A 148 9.06 30.53 -36.06
C THR A 148 8.31 31.78 -36.51
N GLY A 149 7.54 32.40 -35.60
CA GLY A 149 6.72 33.57 -35.88
C GLY A 149 6.80 34.70 -34.86
N ASN A 150 7.71 34.66 -33.89
CA ASN A 150 7.99 35.85 -33.08
C ASN A 150 9.37 35.78 -32.42
N THR A 151 10.18 36.80 -32.70
CA THR A 151 11.51 36.99 -32.12
C THR A 151 11.40 37.52 -30.69
N ASN A 152 12.35 37.06 -29.86
CA ASN A 152 12.68 37.49 -28.49
C ASN A 152 12.06 36.69 -27.33
N SER A 153 12.98 36.09 -26.54
CA SER A 153 12.83 35.32 -25.30
C SER A 153 12.49 33.81 -25.41
N GLN A 154 13.41 33.03 -25.99
CA GLN A 154 13.36 31.56 -25.94
C GLN A 154 13.74 31.03 -24.54
N ARG A 155 12.75 30.92 -23.64
CA ARG A 155 12.79 29.83 -22.65
C ARG A 155 12.50 28.55 -23.42
N LYS A 156 13.46 27.61 -23.50
CA LYS A 156 13.18 26.23 -23.90
C LYS A 156 11.98 25.77 -23.07
N LYS A 157 10.80 25.61 -23.68
CA LYS A 157 9.69 24.94 -23.02
C LYS A 157 10.12 23.49 -22.91
N ASP A 158 10.57 23.09 -21.72
CA ASP A 158 10.81 21.69 -21.40
C ASP A 158 9.57 20.90 -21.82
N VAL A 159 9.72 20.05 -22.83
CA VAL A 159 8.63 19.21 -23.30
C VAL A 159 8.40 18.19 -22.20
N LYS A 160 7.32 18.38 -21.44
CA LYS A 160 6.97 17.45 -20.36
C LYS A 160 6.70 16.06 -20.96
N PRO A 161 7.19 14.99 -20.33
CA PRO A 161 6.87 13.62 -20.73
C PRO A 161 5.36 13.34 -20.65
N ASP A 162 4.87 12.45 -21.51
CA ASP A 162 3.49 11.96 -21.50
C ASP A 162 3.40 10.76 -20.55
N TYR A 163 2.61 10.87 -19.49
CA TYR A 163 2.41 9.79 -18.53
C TYR A 163 1.06 9.13 -18.79
N ARG A 164 1.04 7.81 -18.88
CA ARG A 164 -0.18 7.03 -19.12
C ARG A 164 -0.32 5.92 -18.11
N MET A 165 -1.56 5.69 -17.71
CA MET A 165 -1.96 4.63 -16.80
C MET A 165 -3.02 3.77 -17.49
N GLU A 166 -2.70 2.53 -17.83
CA GLU A 166 -3.67 1.56 -18.32
C GLU A 166 -4.13 0.69 -17.14
N VAL A 167 -5.45 0.60 -16.96
CA VAL A 167 -6.06 -0.24 -15.93
C VAL A 167 -7.03 -1.21 -16.57
N CYS A 168 -6.77 -2.50 -16.39
CA CYS A 168 -7.60 -3.60 -16.89
C CYS A 168 -8.21 -4.39 -15.74
N ALA A 169 -9.47 -4.78 -15.89
CA ALA A 169 -10.13 -5.72 -14.98
C ALA A 169 -10.89 -6.81 -15.72
N SER A 170 -10.83 -8.03 -15.20
CA SER A 170 -11.56 -9.20 -15.69
C SER A 170 -12.28 -9.89 -14.52
N PRO A 171 -13.60 -10.09 -14.56
CA PRO A 171 -14.33 -10.76 -13.49
C PRO A 171 -13.99 -12.25 -13.41
N ASN A 172 -13.75 -12.75 -12.19
CA ASN A 172 -13.53 -14.17 -11.89
C ASN A 172 -14.86 -14.92 -11.74
N ALA A 173 -15.92 -14.21 -11.36
CA ALA A 173 -17.30 -14.67 -11.22
C ALA A 173 -18.26 -13.77 -12.01
N ASP A 174 -19.52 -14.18 -12.13
CA ASP A 174 -20.54 -13.36 -12.78
C ASP A 174 -20.77 -12.09 -11.95
N VAL A 175 -20.58 -10.94 -12.60
CA VAL A 175 -20.75 -9.63 -11.96
C VAL A 175 -22.25 -9.40 -11.74
N PRO A 176 -22.67 -8.93 -10.56
CA PRO A 176 -24.04 -8.50 -10.31
C PRO A 176 -24.52 -7.48 -11.36
N ASP A 177 -25.82 -7.49 -11.65
CA ASP A 177 -26.40 -6.58 -12.63
C ASP A 177 -26.15 -5.12 -12.25
N GLY A 178 -25.61 -4.33 -13.19
CA GLY A 178 -25.40 -2.90 -12.98
C GLY A 178 -24.13 -2.33 -13.59
N MET A 179 -23.55 -1.35 -12.90
CA MET A 179 -22.32 -0.68 -13.30
C MET A 179 -21.14 -1.20 -12.48
N VAL A 180 -19.95 -1.17 -13.09
CA VAL A 180 -18.69 -1.43 -12.39
C VAL A 180 -17.92 -0.12 -12.28
N ILE A 181 -17.32 0.11 -11.13
CA ILE A 181 -16.49 1.29 -10.86
C ILE A 181 -15.03 0.87 -10.78
N PHE A 182 -14.19 1.60 -11.50
CA PHE A 182 -12.74 1.59 -11.34
C PHE A 182 -12.35 2.80 -10.52
N GLU A 183 -11.99 2.56 -9.26
CA GLU A 183 -11.39 3.56 -8.39
C GLU A 183 -9.86 3.48 -8.51
N VAL A 184 -9.25 4.49 -9.12
CA VAL A 184 -7.81 4.55 -9.39
C VAL A 184 -7.18 5.61 -8.50
N GLY A 185 -6.43 5.19 -7.49
CA GLY A 185 -5.64 6.06 -6.63
C GLY A 185 -4.39 6.56 -7.34
N LEU A 186 -4.29 7.87 -7.54
CA LEU A 186 -3.19 8.51 -8.27
C LEU A 186 -1.92 8.59 -7.42
N LEU A 187 -0.77 8.39 -8.06
CA LEU A 187 0.55 8.58 -7.44
C LEU A 187 0.73 10.04 -6.99
N THR A 188 1.45 10.25 -5.90
CA THR A 188 1.78 11.60 -5.42
C THR A 188 2.51 12.38 -6.52
N GLY A 189 2.08 13.61 -6.77
CA GLY A 189 2.64 14.47 -7.82
C GLY A 189 1.96 14.34 -9.19
N PHE A 190 0.97 13.47 -9.33
CA PHE A 190 0.21 13.29 -10.56
C PHE A 190 -1.27 13.63 -10.40
N LYS A 191 -1.86 14.17 -11.46
CA LYS A 191 -3.31 14.33 -11.63
C LYS A 191 -3.77 13.72 -12.95
N ALA A 192 -5.04 13.35 -13.04
CA ALA A 192 -5.61 12.87 -14.29
C ALA A 192 -5.96 14.02 -15.25
N ASN A 193 -5.76 13.77 -16.54
CA ASN A 193 -6.14 14.70 -17.60
C ASN A 193 -7.65 14.65 -17.85
N ALA A 194 -8.36 15.69 -17.41
CA ALA A 194 -9.82 15.77 -17.56
C ALA A 194 -10.28 15.73 -19.03
N MET A 195 -9.57 16.42 -19.94
CA MET A 195 -9.93 16.44 -21.36
C MET A 195 -9.81 15.05 -22.01
N HIS A 196 -8.82 14.25 -21.58
CA HIS A 196 -8.69 12.88 -22.06
C HIS A 196 -9.87 12.01 -21.58
N LEU A 197 -10.27 12.14 -20.32
CA LEU A 197 -11.41 11.39 -19.77
C LEU A 197 -12.74 11.80 -20.43
N GLU A 198 -12.96 13.09 -20.68
CA GLU A 198 -14.12 13.59 -21.44
C GLU A 198 -14.18 12.99 -22.84
N LYS A 199 -13.02 12.85 -23.51
CA LYS A 199 -12.94 12.16 -24.80
C LYS A 199 -13.37 10.69 -24.69
N LEU A 200 -12.95 9.96 -23.65
CA LEU A 200 -13.39 8.57 -23.44
C LEU A 200 -14.90 8.43 -23.24
N VAL A 201 -15.53 9.42 -22.59
CA VAL A 201 -17.00 9.49 -22.46
C VAL A 201 -17.63 9.71 -23.85
N SER A 202 -17.11 10.65 -24.64
CA SER A 202 -17.62 10.93 -25.99
C SER A 202 -17.50 9.74 -26.94
N GLU A 203 -16.44 8.94 -26.80
CA GLU A 203 -16.20 7.70 -27.54
C GLU A 203 -16.99 6.51 -26.99
N LYS A 204 -17.79 6.71 -25.93
CA LYS A 204 -18.56 5.66 -25.23
C LYS A 204 -17.69 4.50 -24.71
N LYS A 205 -16.42 4.77 -24.41
CA LYS A 205 -15.52 3.79 -23.78
C LYS A 205 -15.82 3.64 -22.29
N ILE A 206 -16.28 4.73 -21.66
CA ILE A 206 -16.72 4.82 -20.28
C ILE A 206 -18.06 5.57 -20.23
N ASN A 207 -18.85 5.39 -19.17
CA ASN A 207 -20.12 6.10 -19.00
C ASN A 207 -19.91 7.52 -18.47
N THR A 208 -19.13 7.65 -17.39
CA THR A 208 -18.79 8.93 -16.76
C THR A 208 -17.56 8.74 -15.86
N PHE A 209 -17.03 9.82 -15.31
CA PHE A 209 -15.92 9.82 -14.37
C PHE A 209 -16.09 10.92 -13.31
N ALA A 210 -15.43 10.74 -12.17
CA ALA A 210 -15.31 11.75 -11.13
C ALA A 210 -13.84 11.89 -10.71
N ILE A 211 -13.30 13.11 -10.79
CA ILE A 211 -11.91 13.38 -10.39
C ILE A 211 -11.91 13.95 -8.97
N SER A 212 -11.07 13.36 -8.12
CA SER A 212 -10.72 13.88 -6.80
C SER A 212 -9.22 14.19 -6.74
N ARG A 213 -8.74 14.83 -5.66
CA ARG A 213 -7.31 15.22 -5.54
C ARG A 213 -6.32 14.06 -5.62
N ARG A 214 -6.70 12.87 -5.14
CA ARG A 214 -5.82 11.69 -5.05
C ARG A 214 -6.37 10.45 -5.75
N LYS A 215 -7.51 10.57 -6.45
CA LYS A 215 -8.13 9.44 -7.14
C LYS A 215 -9.01 9.87 -8.31
N VAL A 216 -9.27 8.94 -9.20
CA VAL A 216 -10.31 9.05 -10.24
C VAL A 216 -11.23 7.86 -10.13
N ASP A 217 -12.54 8.13 -10.07
CA ASP A 217 -13.57 7.11 -10.14
C ASP A 217 -14.12 7.05 -11.57
N ILE A 218 -14.05 5.89 -12.21
CA ILE A 218 -14.48 5.70 -13.60
C ILE A 218 -15.62 4.69 -13.64
N TYR A 219 -16.73 5.09 -14.23
CA TYR A 219 -17.96 4.32 -14.28
C TYR A 219 -18.07 3.63 -15.64
N VAL A 220 -18.21 2.31 -15.64
CA VAL A 220 -18.42 1.52 -16.87
C VAL A 220 -19.67 0.65 -16.75
N PRO A 221 -20.24 0.20 -17.88
CA PRO A 221 -21.25 -0.85 -17.88
C PRO A 221 -20.72 -2.15 -17.23
N SER A 222 -21.63 -3.05 -16.85
CA SER A 222 -21.24 -4.37 -16.34
C SER A 222 -20.24 -5.06 -17.27
N ILE A 223 -19.25 -5.72 -16.66
CA ILE A 223 -18.22 -6.48 -17.37
C ILE A 223 -18.66 -7.93 -17.40
N LEU A 224 -18.72 -8.52 -18.59
CA LEU A 224 -19.07 -9.93 -18.73
C LEU A 224 -17.94 -10.81 -18.21
N ARG A 225 -18.30 -11.96 -17.63
CA ARG A 225 -17.33 -12.96 -17.19
C ARG A 225 -16.41 -13.38 -18.35
N ASN A 226 -15.13 -13.56 -18.06
CA ASN A 226 -14.07 -13.85 -19.04
C ASN A 226 -13.83 -12.77 -20.10
N THR A 227 -14.37 -11.57 -19.93
CA THR A 227 -14.01 -10.41 -20.75
C THR A 227 -13.16 -9.44 -19.93
N THR A 228 -12.16 -8.85 -20.58
CA THR A 228 -11.29 -7.86 -19.94
C THR A 228 -11.68 -6.47 -20.41
N LYS A 229 -11.93 -5.57 -19.45
CA LYS A 229 -12.16 -4.16 -19.73
C LYS A 229 -10.93 -3.36 -19.32
N CYS A 230 -10.28 -2.72 -20.29
CA CYS A 230 -9.14 -1.84 -20.10
C CYS A 230 -9.52 -0.37 -20.30
N ILE A 231 -8.90 0.51 -19.52
CA ILE A 231 -9.12 1.95 -19.54
C ILE A 231 -7.78 2.67 -19.45
N ASP A 232 -7.49 3.48 -20.47
CA ASP A 232 -6.30 4.32 -20.51
C ASP A 232 -6.55 5.71 -19.93
N ILE A 233 -5.74 6.12 -18.97
CA ILE A 233 -5.82 7.41 -18.30
C ILE A 233 -4.52 8.18 -18.59
N SER A 234 -4.63 9.32 -19.25
CA SER A 234 -3.50 10.26 -19.38
C SER A 234 -3.34 11.03 -18.08
N LEU A 235 -2.09 11.16 -17.61
CA LEU A 235 -1.71 11.78 -16.36
C LEU A 235 -0.83 13.00 -16.62
N GLU A 236 -1.05 14.05 -15.84
CA GLU A 236 -0.22 15.25 -15.83
C GLU A 236 0.58 15.32 -14.53
N GLN A 237 1.89 15.52 -14.66
CA GLN A 237 2.75 15.71 -13.50
C GLN A 237 2.67 17.17 -13.01
N GLU A 238 2.21 17.33 -11.77
CA GLU A 238 2.12 18.61 -11.09
C GLU A 238 3.45 19.02 -10.46
N PHE A 239 4.15 18.07 -9.82
CA PHE A 239 5.46 18.29 -9.22
C PHE A 239 6.33 17.03 -9.27
N ASN A 240 7.65 17.23 -9.22
CA ASN A 240 8.61 16.14 -9.16
C ASN A 240 8.62 15.55 -7.75
N VAL A 241 8.54 14.22 -7.67
CA VAL A 241 8.57 13.48 -6.40
C VAL A 241 9.79 12.57 -6.43
N GLY A 242 10.62 12.65 -5.38
CA GLY A 242 11.87 11.87 -5.30
C GLY A 242 11.65 10.39 -5.00
N GLN A 243 10.63 10.07 -4.20
CA GLN A 243 10.29 8.69 -3.83
C GLN A 243 8.77 8.49 -4.00
N LEU A 244 8.39 7.81 -5.08
CA LEU A 244 6.98 7.51 -5.36
C LEU A 244 6.52 6.37 -4.46
N GLN A 245 5.43 6.58 -3.74
CA GLN A 245 4.70 5.50 -3.04
C GLN A 245 3.74 4.81 -4.01
N SER A 246 3.40 3.55 -3.75
CA SER A 246 2.46 2.80 -4.58
C SER A 246 1.10 3.50 -4.67
N GLY A 247 0.50 3.46 -5.85
CA GLY A 247 -0.91 3.75 -6.04
C GLY A 247 -1.74 2.48 -5.82
N TYR A 248 -3.05 2.63 -5.80
CA TYR A 248 -3.98 1.50 -5.72
C TYR A 248 -4.99 1.57 -6.84
N VAL A 249 -5.51 0.42 -7.24
CA VAL A 249 -6.66 0.27 -8.11
C VAL A 249 -7.64 -0.65 -7.40
N LYS A 250 -8.86 -0.16 -7.19
CA LYS A 250 -9.96 -0.92 -6.65
C LYS A 250 -11.08 -0.99 -7.68
N VAL A 251 -11.54 -2.19 -8.00
CA VAL A 251 -12.65 -2.43 -8.93
C VAL A 251 -13.78 -3.10 -8.18
N TYR A 252 -15.00 -2.57 -8.30
CA TYR A 252 -16.15 -3.08 -7.57
C TYR A 252 -17.47 -2.86 -8.31
N ALA A 253 -18.45 -3.74 -8.06
CA ALA A 253 -19.81 -3.57 -8.57
C ALA A 253 -20.52 -2.45 -7.79
N TYR A 254 -21.16 -1.52 -8.49
CA TYR A 254 -21.75 -0.31 -7.89
C TYR A 254 -22.87 -0.61 -6.90
N TYR A 255 -23.73 -1.60 -7.20
CA TYR A 255 -24.87 -1.96 -6.35
C TYR A 255 -24.52 -3.01 -5.28
N GLU A 256 -23.42 -3.72 -5.45
CA GLU A 256 -22.93 -4.75 -4.52
C GLU A 256 -21.41 -4.60 -4.33
N PRO A 257 -20.97 -3.60 -3.54
CA PRO A 257 -19.55 -3.22 -3.45
C PRO A 257 -18.66 -4.30 -2.80
N ASP A 258 -19.25 -5.28 -2.13
CA ASP A 258 -18.53 -6.46 -1.62
C ASP A 258 -17.98 -7.33 -2.77
N PHE A 259 -18.61 -7.29 -3.94
CA PHE A 259 -18.05 -7.83 -5.17
C PHE A 259 -16.94 -6.90 -5.66
N SER A 260 -15.72 -7.08 -5.15
CA SER A 260 -14.60 -6.19 -5.43
C SER A 260 -13.25 -6.89 -5.48
N CYS A 261 -12.25 -6.18 -6.00
CA CYS A 261 -10.85 -6.49 -5.77
C CYS A 261 -10.02 -5.21 -5.71
N GLU A 262 -8.91 -5.25 -4.98
CA GLU A 262 -7.94 -4.16 -4.89
C GLU A 262 -6.52 -4.68 -5.16
N ARG A 263 -5.74 -3.88 -5.89
CA ARG A 263 -4.33 -4.13 -6.21
C ARG A 263 -3.52 -2.85 -6.13
N LEU A 264 -2.25 -2.97 -5.72
CA LEU A 264 -1.30 -1.87 -5.72
C LEU A 264 -0.51 -1.84 -7.04
N TYR A 265 -0.03 -0.66 -7.43
CA TYR A 265 0.82 -0.48 -8.61
C TYR A 265 1.94 0.54 -8.37
N MET A 266 3.03 0.41 -9.13
CA MET A 266 4.15 1.36 -9.19
C MET A 266 4.67 1.47 -10.64
N PRO A 267 5.36 2.57 -11.02
CA PRO A 267 6.02 2.71 -12.32
C PRO A 267 7.15 1.69 -12.55
N GLY A 268 7.28 1.19 -13.78
CA GLY A 268 8.43 0.38 -14.24
C GLY A 268 8.10 -1.10 -14.43
N GLU A 269 7.81 -1.81 -13.34
CA GLU A 269 7.27 -3.17 -13.37
C GLU A 269 6.23 -3.27 -12.26
N THR A 270 5.17 -4.05 -12.52
CA THR A 270 4.06 -4.31 -11.58
C THR A 270 4.64 -4.57 -10.20
N SER A 271 4.40 -3.65 -9.25
CA SER A 271 4.89 -3.83 -7.90
C SER A 271 4.25 -5.10 -7.35
N PRO A 272 5.03 -6.15 -7.05
CA PRO A 272 4.59 -7.07 -6.02
C PRO A 272 4.40 -6.20 -4.78
N LEU A 273 3.37 -6.51 -4.00
CA LEU A 273 3.21 -5.93 -2.67
C LEU A 273 4.59 -5.82 -2.00
N LEU A 274 4.78 -4.84 -1.11
CA LEU A 274 5.79 -4.92 -0.05
C LEU A 274 5.44 -6.09 0.89
N LYS A 275 5.24 -7.30 0.35
CA LYS A 275 5.26 -8.55 1.09
C LYS A 275 6.72 -8.78 1.41
N PHE A 276 7.13 -8.09 2.47
CA PHE A 276 8.10 -8.68 3.36
C PHE A 276 7.53 -10.02 3.83
N ALA A 277 8.38 -11.01 4.10
CA ALA A 277 7.95 -12.22 4.78
C ALA A 277 7.40 -11.80 6.15
N CYS A 278 6.08 -11.60 6.23
CA CYS A 278 5.37 -11.46 7.48
C CYS A 278 5.26 -12.88 8.02
N ASP A 279 5.65 -13.08 9.27
CA ASP A 279 5.50 -14.36 9.95
C ASP A 279 4.02 -14.81 9.92
N ASP A 280 3.73 -16.07 10.23
CA ASP A 280 2.37 -16.63 10.30
C ASP A 280 1.42 -15.85 11.26
N MET A 281 1.97 -14.89 12.01
CA MET A 281 1.26 -13.96 12.90
C MET A 281 0.98 -12.57 12.29
N ASP A 282 1.21 -12.35 10.99
CA ASP A 282 0.98 -11.09 10.26
C ASP A 282 1.76 -9.86 10.80
N VAL A 283 2.82 -10.08 11.58
CA VAL A 283 3.70 -9.00 12.05
C VAL A 283 4.75 -8.74 10.98
N CYS A 284 4.52 -7.70 10.18
CA CYS A 284 5.46 -7.26 9.16
C CYS A 284 6.41 -6.19 9.74
N THR A 285 7.72 -6.41 9.62
CA THR A 285 8.74 -5.37 9.90
C THR A 285 9.08 -4.59 8.65
N CYS A 286 9.35 -3.30 8.84
CA CYS A 286 9.71 -2.40 7.77
C CYS A 286 11.07 -2.77 7.17
N ALA A 287 11.11 -3.02 5.86
CA ALA A 287 12.35 -3.13 5.09
C ALA A 287 12.65 -1.86 4.30
N GLU A 288 12.34 -0.70 4.90
CA GLU A 288 12.87 0.58 4.45
C GLU A 288 14.32 0.68 4.91
N GLY A 289 15.20 0.19 4.05
CA GLY A 289 16.63 0.45 4.12
C GLY A 289 17.05 0.81 2.70
N GLY A 290 17.87 1.85 2.55
CA GLY A 290 18.35 2.27 1.23
C GLY A 290 19.24 1.20 0.60
N CYS A 291 19.92 1.54 -0.49
CA CYS A 291 20.91 0.64 -1.08
C CYS A 291 22.25 0.70 -0.34
N PRO A 292 23.01 -0.41 -0.35
CA PRO A 292 24.43 -0.37 0.01
C PRO A 292 25.17 0.69 -0.81
N PRO A 293 26.22 1.31 -0.25
CA PRO A 293 26.98 2.35 -0.93
C PRO A 293 27.70 1.81 -2.18
N GLU A 294 27.64 2.55 -3.30
CA GLU A 294 28.36 2.21 -4.55
C GLU A 294 29.88 2.08 -4.37
N ASN A 295 30.45 2.89 -3.48
CA ASN A 295 31.88 2.91 -3.20
C ASN A 295 32.13 2.65 -1.69
N PRO A 296 31.94 1.41 -1.21
CA PRO A 296 31.89 1.09 0.22
C PRO A 296 33.19 1.42 0.95
N LEU A 297 34.34 1.30 0.30
CA LEU A 297 35.65 1.56 0.92
C LEU A 297 36.03 3.05 0.94
N ASN A 298 35.41 3.92 0.12
CA ASN A 298 35.88 5.30 -0.02
C ASN A 298 35.74 6.10 1.29
N ARG A 299 34.71 5.81 2.09
CA ARG A 299 34.48 6.42 3.42
C ARG A 299 35.57 6.12 4.45
N PHE A 300 36.33 5.05 4.26
CA PHE A 300 37.45 4.70 5.13
C PHE A 300 38.77 5.23 4.60
N LEU A 301 38.86 5.47 3.29
CA LEU A 301 40.09 5.90 2.63
C LEU A 301 40.27 7.41 2.64
N LYS A 302 39.17 8.17 2.71
CA LYS A 302 39.17 9.60 2.51
C LYS A 302 38.38 10.33 3.59
N ASP A 303 38.82 11.55 3.90
CA ASP A 303 38.15 12.46 4.81
C ASP A 303 36.99 13.22 4.13
N LYS A 304 36.38 14.16 4.86
CA LYS A 304 35.28 15.01 4.36
C LYS A 304 35.70 15.94 3.22
N ASN A 305 37.00 16.26 3.10
CA ASN A 305 37.57 17.09 2.04
C ASN A 305 38.04 16.26 0.83
N ASN A 306 37.75 14.95 0.82
CA ASN A 306 38.15 14.01 -0.23
C ASN A 306 39.69 13.79 -0.28
N GLU A 307 40.40 14.15 0.79
CA GLU A 307 41.81 13.89 1.00
C GLU A 307 42.01 12.51 1.61
N PHE A 308 43.14 11.86 1.33
CA PHE A 308 43.36 10.52 1.81
C PHE A 308 43.89 10.49 3.24
N LEU A 309 43.28 9.64 4.07
CA LEU A 309 43.67 9.39 5.45
C LEU A 309 44.97 8.57 5.55
N GLY A 310 45.60 8.57 6.73
CA GLY A 310 46.76 7.73 7.03
C GLY A 310 46.43 6.24 7.04
N GLU A 311 47.40 5.35 6.79
CA GLU A 311 47.14 3.90 6.80
C GLU A 311 46.63 3.39 8.15
N ALA A 312 46.98 4.03 9.28
CA ALA A 312 46.46 3.69 10.60
C ALA A 312 44.98 4.08 10.73
N ASP A 313 44.63 5.34 10.44
CA ASP A 313 43.26 5.84 10.52
C ASP A 313 42.29 5.04 9.63
N GLN A 314 42.73 4.67 8.42
CA GLN A 314 41.93 3.84 7.51
C GLN A 314 41.56 2.48 8.13
N ARG A 315 42.52 1.88 8.85
CA ARG A 315 42.35 0.59 9.52
C ARG A 315 41.42 0.71 10.72
N ASP A 316 41.62 1.75 11.52
CA ASP A 316 40.84 1.99 12.72
C ASP A 316 39.38 2.29 12.37
N LEU A 317 39.10 3.14 11.37
CA LEU A 317 37.73 3.43 10.93
C LEU A 317 37.00 2.21 10.36
N LEU A 318 37.68 1.37 9.59
CA LEU A 318 37.08 0.14 9.06
C LEU A 318 36.82 -0.88 10.19
N ARG A 319 37.73 -0.97 11.17
CA ARG A 319 37.56 -1.82 12.35
C ARG A 319 36.41 -1.34 13.22
N GLU A 320 36.37 -0.05 13.57
CA GLU A 320 35.31 0.57 14.35
C GLU A 320 33.95 0.27 13.72
N PHE A 321 33.80 0.50 12.41
CA PHE A 321 32.57 0.16 11.71
C PHE A 321 32.22 -1.33 11.78
N ALA A 322 33.19 -2.21 11.52
CA ALA A 322 32.98 -3.65 11.55
C ALA A 322 32.65 -4.17 12.96
N CYS A 323 33.13 -3.52 14.01
CA CYS A 323 32.91 -3.92 15.40
C CYS A 323 31.62 -3.32 15.99
N GLU A 324 31.33 -2.05 15.72
CA GLU A 324 30.27 -1.29 16.39
C GLU A 324 28.98 -1.11 15.56
N ASN A 325 29.08 -1.07 14.23
CA ASN A 325 27.93 -0.69 13.37
C ASN A 325 27.28 -1.84 12.61
N VAL A 326 27.92 -2.99 12.55
CA VAL A 326 27.43 -4.21 11.88
C VAL A 326 27.51 -5.37 12.86
N ASP A 327 26.62 -6.35 12.73
CA ASP A 327 26.56 -7.49 13.64
C ASP A 327 27.44 -8.64 13.14
N TYR A 328 27.44 -8.90 11.83
CA TYR A 328 28.21 -9.99 11.21
C TYR A 328 29.16 -9.50 10.10
N VAL A 329 30.20 -10.29 9.82
CA VAL A 329 31.12 -10.11 8.68
C VAL A 329 31.50 -11.47 8.12
N TRP A 330 31.22 -11.68 6.82
CA TRP A 330 31.54 -12.92 6.11
C TRP A 330 32.38 -12.66 4.88
N LYS A 331 33.26 -13.61 4.58
CA LYS A 331 33.93 -13.75 3.30
C LYS A 331 33.37 -14.97 2.59
N GLY A 332 33.01 -14.83 1.32
CA GLY A 332 32.36 -15.92 0.60
C GLY A 332 32.11 -15.64 -0.86
N ARG A 333 31.34 -16.51 -1.51
CA ARG A 333 31.00 -16.41 -2.93
C ARG A 333 29.49 -16.37 -3.09
N SER A 334 29.02 -15.51 -3.99
CA SER A 334 27.60 -15.35 -4.27
C SER A 334 27.25 -15.88 -5.66
N LYS A 335 26.06 -16.45 -5.77
CA LYS A 335 25.40 -16.72 -7.04
C LYS A 335 24.07 -15.98 -7.05
N ARG A 336 23.93 -15.02 -7.97
CA ARG A 336 22.70 -14.23 -8.11
C ARG A 336 21.58 -15.12 -8.62
N SER A 337 20.38 -14.96 -8.05
CA SER A 337 19.15 -15.59 -8.54
C SER A 337 18.20 -14.53 -9.11
N ALA A 338 17.01 -14.96 -9.54
CA ALA A 338 16.03 -14.10 -10.19
C ALA A 338 15.54 -12.97 -9.25
N SER A 339 15.09 -11.86 -9.86
CA SER A 339 14.31 -10.85 -9.14
C SER A 339 12.91 -11.42 -8.90
N LYS A 340 12.46 -11.43 -7.64
CA LYS A 340 11.13 -11.88 -7.26
C LYS A 340 10.62 -11.00 -6.13
N ASP A 341 9.34 -10.63 -6.20
CA ASP A 341 8.66 -9.89 -5.13
C ASP A 341 9.33 -8.54 -4.76
N GLY A 342 9.99 -7.87 -5.71
CA GLY A 342 10.63 -6.56 -5.52
C GLY A 342 12.01 -6.63 -4.87
N PHE A 343 12.56 -7.84 -4.77
CA PHE A 343 13.88 -8.12 -4.24
C PHE A 343 14.73 -8.89 -5.25
N ILE A 344 16.02 -8.55 -5.29
CA ILE A 344 17.04 -9.42 -5.87
C ILE A 344 17.46 -10.40 -4.78
N GLU A 345 17.22 -11.67 -5.04
CA GLU A 345 17.69 -12.75 -4.18
C GLU A 345 19.04 -13.27 -4.68
N ALA A 346 19.97 -13.52 -3.75
CA ALA A 346 21.23 -14.19 -4.05
C ALA A 346 21.56 -15.26 -3.01
N THR A 347 22.18 -16.33 -3.48
CA THR A 347 22.65 -17.43 -2.63
C THR A 347 24.13 -17.21 -2.33
N PHE A 348 24.47 -17.10 -1.05
CA PHE A 348 25.83 -16.81 -0.57
C PHE A 348 26.42 -18.01 0.15
N LEU A 349 27.52 -18.55 -0.37
CA LEU A 349 28.33 -19.57 0.27
C LEU A 349 29.37 -18.88 1.15
N ILE A 350 29.30 -19.11 2.46
CA ILE A 350 30.20 -18.51 3.45
C ILE A 350 31.48 -19.36 3.50
N ASP A 351 32.55 -18.86 2.91
CA ASP A 351 33.85 -19.54 2.92
C ASP A 351 34.57 -19.34 4.26
N GLN A 352 34.38 -18.19 4.90
CA GLN A 352 35.00 -17.85 6.18
C GLN A 352 34.15 -16.84 6.97
N VAL A 353 33.97 -17.08 8.27
CA VAL A 353 33.32 -16.15 9.20
C VAL A 353 34.38 -15.25 9.83
N LEU A 354 34.39 -13.97 9.48
CA LEU A 354 35.35 -12.97 9.99
C LEU A 354 34.85 -12.33 11.31
N LYS A 355 33.54 -12.13 11.41
CA LYS A 355 32.84 -11.75 12.65
C LYS A 355 31.54 -12.57 12.73
N PRO A 356 31.35 -13.38 13.77
CA PRO A 356 30.09 -14.10 13.98
C PRO A 356 28.99 -13.10 14.28
N GLY A 357 27.80 -13.37 13.76
CA GLY A 357 26.58 -12.68 14.16
C GLY A 357 25.84 -13.50 15.22
N HIS A 358 24.51 -13.47 15.16
CA HIS A 358 23.63 -14.27 16.00
C HIS A 358 23.71 -15.79 15.71
N GLU A 359 23.99 -16.16 14.47
CA GLU A 359 24.15 -17.56 14.06
C GLU A 359 25.60 -18.04 14.19
N ASP A 360 25.80 -19.15 14.88
CA ASP A 360 27.08 -19.85 15.00
C ASP A 360 27.27 -20.92 13.93
N GLY A 361 28.52 -21.28 13.63
CA GLY A 361 28.85 -22.44 12.78
C GLY A 361 28.53 -22.26 11.29
N LEU A 362 28.50 -21.02 10.80
CA LEU A 362 28.14 -20.69 9.42
C LEU A 362 29.24 -20.97 8.37
N GLU A 363 30.42 -21.44 8.78
CA GLU A 363 31.51 -21.73 7.84
C GLU A 363 31.15 -22.92 6.93
N ASN A 364 31.37 -22.77 5.62
CA ASN A 364 30.94 -23.68 4.56
C ASN A 364 29.42 -23.85 4.43
N GLN A 365 28.62 -23.00 5.07
CA GLN A 365 27.15 -23.00 4.94
C GLN A 365 26.68 -22.03 3.85
N ILE A 366 25.47 -22.27 3.37
CA ILE A 366 24.80 -21.42 2.40
C ILE A 366 23.72 -20.60 3.11
N ARG A 367 23.66 -19.30 2.80
CA ARG A 367 22.60 -18.39 3.26
C ARG A 367 22.01 -17.61 2.09
N ARG A 368 20.72 -17.31 2.19
CA ARG A 368 20.01 -16.44 1.25
C ARG A 368 20.11 -15.01 1.73
N ILE A 369 20.57 -14.14 0.83
CA ILE A 369 20.65 -12.69 1.03
C ILE A 369 19.70 -12.01 0.05
N LYS A 370 19.01 -10.97 0.50
CA LYS A 370 18.08 -10.19 -0.34
C LYS A 370 18.42 -8.71 -0.26
N ALA A 371 18.39 -8.05 -1.41
CA ALA A 371 18.42 -6.59 -1.52
C ALA A 371 17.26 -6.12 -2.38
N ARG A 372 16.89 -4.85 -2.29
CA ARG A 372 15.86 -4.28 -3.17
C ARG A 372 16.29 -4.38 -4.63
N ASP A 373 15.32 -4.58 -5.52
CA ASP A 373 15.55 -4.65 -6.97
C ASP A 373 16.21 -3.40 -7.56
N HIS A 374 15.83 -2.21 -7.09
CA HIS A 374 16.46 -0.95 -7.46
C HIS A 374 17.92 -0.83 -7.01
N CYS A 375 18.40 -1.70 -6.10
CA CYS A 375 19.79 -1.77 -5.67
C CYS A 375 20.65 -2.64 -6.59
N GLY A 376 20.16 -3.09 -7.74
CA GLY A 376 20.92 -3.95 -8.65
C GLY A 376 22.29 -3.43 -9.07
N ALA A 377 22.52 -2.11 -9.04
CA ALA A 377 23.82 -1.51 -9.32
C ALA A 377 24.85 -1.73 -8.20
N THR A 378 24.43 -1.68 -6.93
CA THR A 378 25.32 -1.81 -5.75
C THR A 378 25.32 -3.22 -5.18
N PHE A 379 24.25 -3.97 -5.43
CA PHE A 379 24.10 -5.38 -5.09
C PHE A 379 24.37 -6.27 -6.30
N ASN A 380 25.56 -6.08 -6.91
CA ASN A 380 25.98 -6.87 -8.06
C ASN A 380 27.12 -7.81 -7.67
N PHE A 381 26.87 -9.12 -7.77
CA PHE A 381 27.89 -10.13 -7.54
C PHE A 381 28.45 -10.62 -8.87
N THR A 382 29.77 -10.67 -8.97
CA THR A 382 30.40 -11.40 -10.07
C THR A 382 30.44 -12.87 -9.69
N ASP A 383 29.82 -13.73 -10.50
CA ASP A 383 29.67 -15.16 -10.21
C ASP A 383 31.02 -15.80 -9.82
N GLY A 384 31.04 -16.43 -8.65
CA GLY A 384 32.18 -17.18 -8.14
C GLY A 384 33.37 -16.36 -7.61
N LYS A 385 33.35 -15.03 -7.70
CA LYS A 385 34.42 -14.20 -7.11
C LYS A 385 34.25 -14.06 -5.59
N PRO A 386 35.35 -14.04 -4.81
CA PRO A 386 35.29 -13.88 -3.37
C PRO A 386 34.91 -12.44 -3.01
N MET A 387 33.89 -12.30 -2.17
CA MET A 387 33.30 -11.05 -1.73
C MET A 387 33.26 -11.01 -0.20
N ILE A 388 33.33 -9.81 0.37
CA ILE A 388 33.03 -9.55 1.77
C ILE A 388 31.65 -8.93 1.87
N ILE A 389 30.84 -9.48 2.78
CA ILE A 389 29.54 -8.93 3.16
C ILE A 389 29.56 -8.68 4.67
N MET A 390 29.09 -7.51 5.09
CA MET A 390 28.84 -7.18 6.48
C MET A 390 27.55 -6.39 6.60
N GLY A 391 26.82 -6.57 7.69
CA GLY A 391 25.51 -5.95 7.88
C GLY A 391 24.95 -6.28 9.26
N LYS A 392 23.66 -5.97 9.44
CA LYS A 392 22.94 -6.30 10.68
C LYS A 392 22.32 -7.67 10.61
N ASP A 393 22.26 -8.34 11.75
CA ASP A 393 21.69 -9.67 11.85
C ASP A 393 20.23 -9.66 11.41
N SER A 394 19.81 -10.80 10.88
CA SER A 394 18.44 -11.00 10.49
C SER A 394 17.58 -11.44 11.66
N THR A 395 16.40 -10.86 11.79
CA THR A 395 15.31 -11.41 12.61
C THR A 395 14.39 -12.34 11.83
N PHE A 396 14.69 -12.61 10.55
CA PHE A 396 13.82 -13.32 9.62
C PHE A 396 14.29 -14.74 9.39
N VAL A 397 13.36 -15.67 9.52
CA VAL A 397 13.59 -17.09 9.24
C VAL A 397 12.63 -17.50 8.13
N GLU A 398 13.15 -17.95 6.99
CA GLU A 398 12.36 -18.54 5.91
C GLU A 398 12.45 -20.06 5.97
N GLU A 399 11.33 -20.73 5.72
CA GLU A 399 11.30 -22.18 5.56
C GLU A 399 11.57 -22.54 4.10
N TYR A 400 12.65 -23.28 3.87
CA TYR A 400 13.07 -23.71 2.54
C TYR A 400 13.32 -25.23 2.56
N PHE A 401 12.58 -25.97 1.73
CA PHE A 401 12.61 -27.45 1.72
C PHE A 401 12.47 -28.09 3.13
N ALA A 402 11.60 -27.53 3.97
CA ALA A 402 11.36 -27.96 5.36
C ALA A 402 12.52 -27.72 6.36
N GLU A 403 13.50 -26.90 5.99
CA GLU A 403 14.50 -26.36 6.91
C GLU A 403 14.32 -24.85 7.10
N LYS A 404 14.30 -24.42 8.37
CA LYS A 404 14.25 -23.02 8.76
C LYS A 404 15.65 -22.40 8.66
N GLN A 405 15.82 -21.39 7.81
CA GLN A 405 17.08 -20.67 7.64
C GLN A 405 16.89 -19.17 7.80
N PHE A 406 17.85 -18.49 8.41
CA PHE A 406 17.82 -17.04 8.50
C PHE A 406 18.05 -16.38 7.13
N MET A 407 17.26 -15.34 6.84
CA MET A 407 17.31 -14.59 5.58
C MET A 407 17.89 -13.20 5.84
N TYR A 408 19.04 -12.87 5.26
CA TYR A 408 19.74 -11.62 5.55
C TYR A 408 19.40 -10.51 4.56
N LEU A 409 18.98 -9.35 5.09
CA LEU A 409 18.67 -8.17 4.29
C LEU A 409 19.95 -7.33 4.07
N ILE A 410 20.16 -6.91 2.84
CA ILE A 410 21.29 -6.08 2.44
C ILE A 410 20.76 -4.69 2.07
N ASP A 411 21.07 -3.72 2.93
CA ASP A 411 20.53 -2.36 2.86
C ASP A 411 21.63 -1.28 2.99
N SER A 412 21.23 -0.04 3.25
CA SER A 412 22.14 1.11 3.41
C SER A 412 23.12 1.00 4.58
N SER A 413 22.85 0.14 5.56
CA SER A 413 23.76 -0.17 6.67
C SER A 413 24.77 -1.26 6.32
N SER A 414 24.48 -2.06 5.29
CA SER A 414 25.34 -3.15 4.84
C SER A 414 26.47 -2.67 3.94
N MET A 415 27.55 -3.44 3.89
CA MET A 415 28.63 -3.27 2.91
C MET A 415 28.89 -4.55 2.15
N VAL A 416 29.03 -4.40 0.84
CA VAL A 416 29.37 -5.48 -0.08
C VAL A 416 30.54 -5.02 -0.94
N PHE A 417 31.68 -5.71 -0.86
CA PHE A 417 32.85 -5.38 -1.68
C PHE A 417 33.71 -6.61 -1.98
N PRO A 418 34.50 -6.58 -3.08
CA PRO A 418 35.37 -7.70 -3.43
C PRO A 418 36.48 -7.95 -2.40
N ALA A 419 36.73 -9.21 -2.09
CA ALA A 419 37.84 -9.62 -1.22
C ALA A 419 39.19 -9.53 -1.95
N GLU A 420 39.17 -9.75 -3.28
CA GLU A 420 40.35 -9.75 -4.15
C GLU A 420 39.98 -9.05 -5.47
N GLU A 421 40.61 -7.92 -5.78
CA GLU A 421 40.32 -7.19 -7.02
C GLU A 421 41.58 -6.64 -7.68
N GLU A 422 41.84 -7.07 -8.91
CA GLU A 422 43.06 -6.75 -9.67
C GLU A 422 43.09 -5.31 -10.22
N ASN A 423 41.92 -4.67 -10.39
CA ASN A 423 41.77 -3.34 -11.00
C ASN A 423 41.51 -2.20 -9.98
N THR A 424 41.62 -2.45 -8.68
CA THR A 424 41.43 -1.41 -7.66
C THR A 424 42.72 -0.70 -7.28
N SER A 425 42.61 0.47 -6.64
CA SER A 425 43.77 1.21 -6.14
C SER A 425 44.61 0.35 -5.17
N ARG A 426 45.94 0.50 -5.21
CA ARG A 426 46.86 -0.22 -4.30
C ARG A 426 46.49 -0.03 -2.82
N ARG A 427 45.91 1.12 -2.47
CA ARG A 427 45.43 1.43 -1.12
C ARG A 427 44.22 0.58 -0.72
N LYS A 428 43.22 0.44 -1.60
CA LYS A 428 42.06 -0.45 -1.37
C LYS A 428 42.51 -1.89 -1.09
N ARG A 429 43.40 -2.42 -1.93
CA ARG A 429 43.92 -3.78 -1.78
C ARG A 429 44.63 -3.98 -0.44
N LYS A 430 45.54 -3.07 -0.07
CA LYS A 430 46.24 -3.13 1.23
C LYS A 430 45.25 -3.14 2.42
N LEU A 431 44.23 -2.28 2.38
CA LEU A 431 43.24 -2.19 3.45
C LEU A 431 42.43 -3.49 3.59
N VAL A 432 41.94 -4.03 2.46
CA VAL A 432 41.16 -5.28 2.45
C VAL A 432 42.02 -6.48 2.88
N THR A 433 43.25 -6.59 2.39
CA THR A 433 44.17 -7.67 2.80
C THR A 433 44.49 -7.60 4.30
N TRP A 434 44.71 -6.39 4.82
CA TRP A 434 44.88 -6.19 6.26
C TRP A 434 43.61 -6.61 7.02
N PHE A 435 42.44 -6.16 6.57
CA PHE A 435 41.16 -6.42 7.23
C PHE A 435 40.86 -7.92 7.34
N ILE A 436 40.99 -8.65 6.23
CA ILE A 436 40.79 -10.12 6.22
C ILE A 436 41.75 -10.77 7.20
N ARG A 437 43.04 -10.42 7.16
CA ARG A 437 44.06 -11.02 8.03
C ARG A 437 43.80 -10.76 9.51
N GLU A 438 43.42 -9.52 9.85
CA GLU A 438 43.18 -9.10 11.22
C GLU A 438 41.91 -9.73 11.80
N PHE A 439 40.82 -9.77 11.02
CA PHE A 439 39.55 -10.33 11.44
C PHE A 439 39.52 -11.87 11.37
N SER A 440 40.44 -12.50 10.64
CA SER A 440 40.61 -13.96 10.69
C SER A 440 41.10 -14.47 12.05
N ASN A 441 41.63 -13.59 12.90
CA ASN A 441 42.09 -13.94 14.24
C ASN A 441 41.12 -13.38 15.29
N GLU A 442 40.46 -14.28 16.02
CA GLU A 442 39.44 -13.95 17.01
C GLU A 442 39.96 -13.07 18.15
N THR A 443 41.25 -13.20 18.49
CA THR A 443 41.88 -12.43 19.57
C THR A 443 42.16 -10.97 19.20
N THR A 444 42.19 -10.66 17.90
CA THR A 444 42.61 -9.34 17.40
C THR A 444 41.52 -8.59 16.66
N ARG A 445 40.36 -9.19 16.36
CA ARG A 445 39.33 -8.59 15.48
C ARG A 445 38.68 -7.32 16.05
N CYS A 446 38.21 -7.37 17.30
CA CYS A 446 37.66 -6.24 18.03
C CYS A 446 38.31 -6.21 19.41
N TYR A 447 39.30 -5.34 19.61
CA TYR A 447 39.92 -5.18 20.93
C TYR A 447 38.85 -4.74 21.94
N SER A 448 38.84 -5.35 23.12
CA SER A 448 38.10 -4.87 24.28
C SER A 448 38.81 -3.71 24.94
#